data_AF-A0A1J3EF08-F1
#
_entry.id   AF-A0A1J3EF08-F1
#
_cell.length_a   1.000
_cell.length_b   1.000
_cell.length_c   1.000
_cell.angle_alpha   90.00
_cell.angle_beta   90.00
_cell.angle_gamma   90.00
#
_symmetry.space_group_name_H-M   'P 1'
#
loop_
_entity.id
_entity.type
_entity.pdbx_description
1 polymer ?
#
loop_
_entity_poly.entity_id
_entity_poly.type
_entity_poly.pdbx_seq_one_letter_code
_entity_poly.pdbx_strand_id
1 'polypeptide(L)'
;FLQGIRFGVSNSRSHMARVLYLLSFDTANEPVGRIFDKHLDQVPHWVWLSWIPQLLLSLQRTEAPHCKLVLLKIAAVFPQALYYWL
;
A
#
# COMPACT_ATOMS: atom_id res chain seq x y z
N PHE A 1 12.10 1.17 5.57
CA PHE A 1 11.63 1.23 4.17
C PHE A 1 10.58 2.33 3.94
N LEU A 2 9.44 2.32 4.65
CA LEU A 2 8.40 3.35 4.51
C LEU A 2 8.90 4.79 4.78
N GLN A 3 9.80 4.97 5.77
CA GLN A 3 10.45 6.26 6.00
C GLN A 3 11.34 6.72 4.83
N GLY A 4 11.98 5.79 4.10
CA GLY A 4 12.78 6.13 2.90
C GLY A 4 11.92 6.55 1.71
N ILE A 5 10.69 6.02 1.60
CA ILE A 5 9.70 6.46 0.61
C ILE A 5 9.23 7.89 0.90
N ARG A 6 9.03 8.22 2.19
CA ARG A 6 8.66 9.58 2.63
C ARG A 6 9.66 10.66 2.22
N PHE A 7 10.96 10.36 2.23
CA PHE A 7 12.02 11.34 1.89
C PHE A 7 12.41 11.37 0.41
N GLY A 8 11.71 10.65 -0.48
CA GLY A 8 11.93 10.73 -1.93
C GLY A 8 13.30 10.20 -2.39
N VAL A 9 13.92 9.30 -1.62
CA VAL A 9 15.25 8.76 -1.94
C VAL A 9 15.20 7.93 -3.23
N SER A 10 16.24 8.04 -4.06
CA SER A 10 16.49 7.19 -5.23
C SER A 10 16.29 5.72 -4.83
N ASN A 11 15.36 5.00 -5.49
CA ASN A 11 14.85 3.64 -5.18
C ASN A 11 13.62 3.51 -4.25
N SER A 12 12.88 4.57 -3.94
CA SER A 12 11.63 4.49 -3.18
C SER A 12 10.62 3.45 -3.71
N ARG A 13 10.53 3.27 -5.03
CA ARG A 13 9.64 2.27 -5.68
C ARG A 13 9.98 0.82 -5.32
N SER A 14 11.25 0.42 -5.30
CA SER A 14 11.65 -0.95 -4.96
C SER A 14 11.39 -1.27 -3.49
N HIS A 15 11.48 -0.27 -2.62
CA HIS A 15 11.12 -0.40 -1.21
C HIS A 15 9.63 -0.65 -1.01
N MET A 16 8.75 0.00 -1.77
CA MET A 16 7.31 -0.23 -1.67
C MET A 16 6.95 -1.64 -2.14
N ALA A 17 7.54 -2.08 -3.26
CA ALA A 17 7.39 -3.45 -3.76
C ALA A 17 7.71 -4.48 -2.66
N ARG A 18 8.82 -4.26 -1.94
CA ARG A 18 9.26 -5.14 -0.87
C ARG A 18 8.36 -5.11 0.36
N VAL A 19 7.77 -3.96 0.69
CA VAL A 19 6.78 -3.83 1.77
C VAL A 19 5.51 -4.61 1.43
N LEU A 20 4.96 -4.43 0.22
CA LEU A 20 3.77 -5.16 -0.22
C LEU A 20 4.04 -6.67 -0.32
N TYR A 21 5.24 -7.05 -0.76
CA TYR A 21 5.66 -8.45 -0.74
C TYR A 21 5.67 -9.01 0.68
N LEU A 22 6.32 -8.35 1.65
CA LEU A 22 6.33 -8.82 3.04
C LEU A 22 4.94 -8.90 3.66
N LEU A 23 4.05 -7.98 3.30
CA LEU A 23 2.65 -7.99 3.73
C LEU A 23 1.90 -9.24 3.23
N SER A 24 2.20 -9.71 2.01
CA SER A 24 1.57 -10.92 1.45
C SER A 24 2.00 -12.23 2.12
N PHE A 25 3.09 -12.21 2.90
CA PHE A 25 3.57 -13.36 3.70
C PHE A 25 3.33 -13.16 5.20
N ASP A 26 2.47 -12.21 5.60
CA ASP A 26 2.26 -11.96 7.01
C ASP A 26 1.64 -13.19 7.70
N THR A 27 2.01 -13.37 8.97
CA THR A 27 1.61 -14.54 9.77
C THR A 27 0.33 -14.23 10.55
N ALA A 28 -0.28 -15.23 11.18
CA ALA A 28 -1.59 -15.10 11.87
C ALA A 28 -1.69 -14.00 12.95
N ASN A 29 -0.57 -13.43 13.41
CA ASN A 29 -0.55 -12.33 14.39
C ASN A 29 -0.37 -10.93 13.73
N GLU A 30 -0.35 -10.87 12.40
CA GLU A 30 -0.25 -9.67 11.56
C GLU A 30 0.77 -8.60 12.00
N PRO A 31 2.01 -8.97 12.42
CA PRO A 31 3.00 -7.98 12.87
C PRO A 31 3.37 -6.98 11.76
N VAL A 32 3.38 -7.40 10.49
CA VAL A 32 3.73 -6.54 9.35
C VAL A 32 2.57 -5.61 9.02
N GLY A 33 1.34 -6.14 8.96
CA GLY A 33 0.12 -5.38 8.72
C GLY A 33 -0.10 -4.27 9.73
N ARG A 34 0.12 -4.56 11.02
CA ARG A 34 -0.03 -3.56 12.10
C ARG A 34 0.96 -2.39 11.97
N ILE A 35 2.21 -2.68 11.62
CA ILE A 35 3.23 -1.65 11.40
C ILE A 35 2.93 -0.89 10.11
N PHE A 36 2.47 -1.60 9.07
CA PHE A 36 2.07 -1.00 7.80
C PHE A 36 0.98 0.05 8.00
N ASP A 37 -0.11 -0.31 8.67
CA ASP A 37 -1.23 0.61 8.94
C ASP A 37 -0.79 1.84 9.74
N LYS A 38 0.08 1.65 10.75
CA LYS A 38 0.63 2.75 11.56
C LYS A 38 1.45 3.75 10.74
N HIS A 39 2.12 3.30 9.69
CA HIS A 39 2.98 4.13 8.84
C HIS A 39 2.33 4.53 7.52
N LEU A 40 1.11 4.07 7.24
CA LEU A 40 0.38 4.33 5.99
C LEU A 40 0.22 5.83 5.74
N ASP A 41 -0.16 6.59 6.78
CA ASP A 41 -0.34 8.06 6.70
C ASP A 41 0.94 8.85 6.48
N GLN A 42 2.10 8.22 6.65
CA GLN A 42 3.39 8.85 6.42
C GLN A 42 3.83 8.74 4.95
N VAL A 43 3.16 7.91 4.17
CA VAL A 43 3.44 7.72 2.74
C VAL A 43 2.57 8.68 1.93
N PRO A 44 3.16 9.52 1.05
CA PRO A 44 2.40 10.39 0.19
C PRO A 44 1.41 9.62 -0.70
N HIS A 45 0.17 10.11 -0.82
CA HIS A 45 -0.90 9.40 -1.52
C HIS A 45 -0.58 9.05 -2.99
N TRP A 46 0.16 9.93 -3.68
CA TRP A 46 0.53 9.73 -5.08
C TRP A 46 1.43 8.49 -5.31
N VAL A 47 2.17 8.04 -4.29
CA VAL A 47 3.04 6.86 -4.40
C VAL A 47 2.20 5.61 -4.67
N TRP A 48 1.00 5.54 -4.09
CA TRP A 48 0.12 4.38 -4.21
C TRP A 48 -0.52 4.24 -5.59
N LEU A 49 -0.56 5.29 -6.41
CA LEU A 49 -1.19 5.26 -7.74
C LEU A 49 -0.57 4.20 -8.64
N SER A 50 0.76 4.03 -8.59
CA SER A 50 1.46 2.99 -9.37
C SER A 50 1.20 1.56 -8.86
N TRP A 51 0.63 1.41 -7.66
CA TRP A 51 0.38 0.13 -7.01
C TRP A 51 -1.09 -0.26 -6.96
N ILE A 52 -2.01 0.56 -7.51
CA ILE A 52 -3.45 0.28 -7.56
C ILE A 52 -3.75 -1.15 -8.08
N PRO A 53 -3.16 -1.63 -9.19
CA PRO A 53 -3.48 -2.96 -9.71
C PRO A 53 -3.13 -4.08 -8.74
N GLN A 54 -1.98 -3.96 -8.07
CA GLN A 54 -1.55 -4.94 -7.07
C GLN A 54 -2.44 -4.88 -5.82
N LEU A 55 -2.80 -3.68 -5.36
CA LEU A 55 -3.67 -3.50 -4.21
C LEU A 55 -5.07 -4.08 -4.47
N LEU A 56 -5.61 -3.91 -5.68
CA LEU A 56 -6.88 -4.52 -6.09
C LEU A 56 -6.79 -6.05 -6.11
N LEU A 57 -5.69 -6.62 -6.63
CA LEU A 57 -5.47 -8.06 -6.63
C LEU A 57 -5.36 -8.64 -5.21
N SER A 58 -4.68 -7.93 -4.31
CA SER A 58 -4.52 -8.31 -2.90
C SER A 58 -5.83 -8.31 -2.10
N LEU A 59 -6.93 -7.74 -2.62
CA LEU A 59 -8.25 -7.84 -1.99
C LEU A 59 -8.80 -9.27 -1.92
N GLN A 60 -8.25 -10.21 -2.70
CA GLN A 60 -8.64 -11.62 -2.68
C GLN A 60 -7.78 -12.47 -1.73
N ARG A 61 -6.83 -11.85 -1.01
CA ARG A 61 -5.84 -12.53 -0.16
C ARG A 61 -6.00 -12.14 1.30
N THR A 62 -5.17 -12.71 2.16
CA THR A 62 -5.20 -12.46 3.61
C THR A 62 -4.86 -11.03 3.98
N GLU A 63 -4.07 -10.32 3.17
CA GLU A 63 -3.73 -8.91 3.38
C GLU A 63 -4.82 -7.90 2.95
N ALA A 64 -5.96 -8.38 2.46
CA ALA A 64 -7.09 -7.57 2.02
C ALA A 64 -7.48 -6.41 2.98
N PRO A 65 -7.58 -6.57 4.32
CA PRO A 65 -7.97 -5.48 5.20
C PRO A 65 -7.01 -4.28 5.11
N HIS A 66 -5.71 -4.51 5.05
CA HIS A 66 -4.70 -3.46 4.95
C HIS A 66 -4.72 -2.80 3.57
N CYS A 67 -4.82 -3.59 2.49
CA CYS A 67 -4.91 -3.05 1.12
C CYS A 67 -6.17 -2.22 0.90
N LYS A 68 -7.30 -2.64 1.48
CA LYS A 68 -8.56 -1.89 1.43
C LYS A 68 -8.44 -0.51 2.07
N LEU A 69 -7.74 -0.38 3.20
CA LEU A 69 -7.51 0.92 3.84
C LEU A 69 -6.76 1.88 2.91
N VAL A 70 -5.75 1.39 2.19
CA VAL A 70 -5.02 2.20 1.20
C VAL A 70 -5.94 2.62 0.06
N LEU A 71 -6.68 1.68 -0.53
CA LEU A 71 -7.59 1.94 -1.64
C LEU A 71 -8.69 2.95 -1.28
N LEU A 72 -9.23 2.91 -0.05
CA LEU A 72 -10.20 3.90 0.43
C LEU A 72 -9.60 5.31 0.50
N LYS A 73 -8.35 5.45 0.96
CA LYS A 73 -7.65 6.74 0.97
C LYS A 73 -7.39 7.24 -0.45
N ILE A 74 -7.01 6.36 -1.38
CA ILE A 74 -6.87 6.73 -2.79
C ILE A 74 -8.22 7.15 -3.36
N ALA A 75 -9.31 6.42 -3.07
CA ALA A 75 -10.64 6.77 -3.56
C ALA A 75 -11.10 8.15 -3.08
N ALA A 76 -10.72 8.55 -1.85
CA ALA A 76 -11.05 9.86 -1.30
C ALA A 76 -10.29 11.02 -1.97
N VAL A 77 -9.03 10.81 -2.38
CA VAL A 77 -8.16 11.87 -2.92
C VAL A 77 -8.08 11.87 -4.45
N PHE A 78 -8.09 10.68 -5.06
CA PHE A 78 -7.96 10.43 -6.49
C PHE A 78 -9.03 9.43 -6.99
N PRO A 79 -10.33 9.75 -6.87
CA PRO A 79 -11.42 8.83 -7.24
C PRO A 79 -11.34 8.40 -8.71
N GLN A 80 -10.93 9.31 -9.60
CA GLN A 80 -10.76 9.05 -11.03
C GLN A 80 -9.73 7.95 -11.28
N ALA A 81 -8.60 7.96 -10.55
CA ALA A 81 -7.55 6.97 -10.73
C ALA A 81 -8.07 5.57 -10.40
N LEU A 82 -8.84 5.41 -9.33
CA LEU A 82 -9.42 4.12 -8.98
C LEU A 82 -10.51 3.68 -9.97
N TYR A 83 -11.35 4.62 -10.42
CA TYR A 83 -12.42 4.35 -11.39
C TYR A 83 -11.90 3.80 -12.73
N TYR A 84 -10.82 4.35 -13.27
CA TYR A 84 -10.26 3.86 -14.55
C TYR A 84 -9.57 2.50 -14.46
N TRP A 85 -9.28 2.00 -13.26
CA TRP A 85 -8.69 0.67 -13.04
C TRP A 85 -9.73 -0.42 -12.78
N LEU A 86 -10.97 -0.05 -12.46
CA LEU A 86 -12.12 -0.94 -12.25
C LEU A 86 -12.82 -1.22 -13.58
#